data_AF-A0A3D0U1M8-F1
#
_entry.id   AF-A0A3D0U1M8-F1
#
_cell.length_a   1.000
_cell.length_b   1.000
_cell.length_c   1.000
_cell.angle_alpha   90.00
_cell.angle_beta   90.00
_cell.angle_gamma   90.00
#
_symmetry.space_group_name_H-M   'P 1'
#
loop_
_entity.id
_entity.type
_entity.pdbx_description
1 polymer ?
#
loop_
_entity_poly.entity_id
_entity_poly.type
_entity_poly.pdbx_seq_one_letter_code
_entity_poly.pdbx_strand_id
1 'polypeptide(L)'
;MKALSLHFLMPLVLLVCSASTQAADRWTNQTVDGTLMAITPTYQLQVYMVASPTETVWAKINIPVDRDQLPELHKHRKSPNFPFIDVGVDVDKYYRTAQGHIHDERALITVEIDRRHWDGLKKGSKLILSLPDGTELKESLRGSGAALRAVERH
;
A
#
# COMPACT_ATOMS: atom_id res chain seq x y z
N MET A 1 -49.58 12.57 -37.08
CA MET A 1 -48.48 11.68 -37.53
C MET A 1 -47.36 11.71 -36.51
N LYS A 2 -46.85 10.52 -36.16
CA LYS A 2 -45.62 10.19 -35.42
C LYS A 2 -45.53 10.63 -33.94
N ALA A 3 -46.00 9.75 -33.07
CA ALA A 3 -45.54 9.64 -31.69
C ALA A 3 -44.06 9.24 -31.69
N LEU A 4 -43.19 10.12 -31.17
CA LEU A 4 -41.78 9.82 -30.95
C LEU A 4 -41.68 8.86 -29.76
N SER A 5 -41.12 7.68 -30.00
CA SER A 5 -41.03 6.59 -29.02
C SER A 5 -40.12 6.97 -27.84
N LEU A 6 -40.70 7.07 -26.65
CA LEU A 6 -40.02 7.25 -25.36
C LEU A 6 -39.21 6.00 -24.92
N HIS A 7 -38.87 5.11 -25.85
CA HIS A 7 -38.20 3.82 -25.58
C HIS A 7 -36.73 3.82 -26.01
N PHE A 8 -36.23 4.91 -26.61
CA PHE A 8 -34.86 4.97 -27.14
C PHE A 8 -33.84 5.61 -26.18
N LEU A 9 -34.27 6.22 -25.08
CA LEU A 9 -33.40 6.93 -24.13
C LEU A 9 -32.92 6.07 -22.95
N MET A 10 -33.53 4.91 -22.73
CA MET A 10 -33.25 4.07 -21.56
C MET A 10 -31.94 3.23 -21.62
N PRO A 11 -31.41 2.78 -22.79
CA PRO A 11 -30.20 1.97 -22.78
C PRO A 11 -28.90 2.80 -22.68
N LEU A 12 -28.96 4.12 -22.94
CA LEU A 12 -27.76 4.98 -22.93
C LEU A 12 -27.32 5.32 -21.50
N VAL A 13 -28.25 5.45 -20.55
CA VAL A 13 -27.94 5.77 -19.15
C VAL A 13 -27.27 4.58 -18.45
N LEU A 14 -27.61 3.35 -18.82
CA LEU A 14 -27.03 2.14 -18.23
C LEU A 14 -25.58 1.86 -18.68
N LEU A 15 -25.14 2.42 -19.81
CA LEU A 15 -23.78 2.21 -20.32
C LEU A 15 -22.73 3.10 -19.65
N VAL A 16 -23.14 4.27 -19.13
CA VAL A 16 -22.22 5.26 -18.53
C VAL A 16 -21.84 4.89 -17.09
N CYS A 17 -22.70 4.17 -16.36
CA CYS A 17 -22.42 3.78 -14.97
C CYS A 17 -21.38 2.65 -14.84
N SER A 18 -21.10 1.88 -15.90
CA SER A 18 -20.18 0.74 -15.86
C SER A 18 -18.69 1.11 -15.92
N ALA A 19 -18.36 2.38 -16.19
CA ALA A 19 -16.97 2.82 -16.35
C ALA A 19 -16.29 3.25 -15.03
N SER A 20 -17.04 3.39 -13.93
CA SER A 20 -16.55 4.03 -12.70
C SER A 20 -15.84 3.07 -11.73
N THR A 21 -15.85 1.77 -11.98
CA THR A 21 -15.29 0.75 -11.07
C THR A 21 -13.87 0.29 -11.40
N GLN A 22 -13.27 0.72 -12.51
CA GLN A 22 -11.94 0.22 -12.93
C GLN A 22 -10.73 0.90 -12.26
N ALA A 23 -10.95 1.85 -11.35
CA ALA A 23 -9.87 2.56 -10.66
C ALA A 23 -9.48 1.95 -9.30
N ALA A 24 -10.33 1.11 -8.70
CA ALA A 24 -10.13 0.62 -7.32
C ALA A 24 -9.09 -0.50 -7.20
N ASP A 25 -8.74 -1.19 -8.28
CA ASP A 25 -7.97 -2.44 -8.21
C ASP A 25 -6.53 -2.34 -8.76
N ARG A 26 -5.99 -1.13 -8.95
CA ARG A 26 -4.65 -0.96 -9.55
C ARG A 26 -3.71 -0.16 -8.68
N TRP A 27 -2.43 -0.52 -8.79
CA TRP A 27 -1.33 0.30 -8.28
C TRP A 27 -1.33 1.65 -8.97
N THR A 28 -1.12 2.70 -8.18
CA THR A 28 -1.01 4.08 -8.68
C THR A 28 0.28 4.71 -8.18
N ASN A 29 0.62 5.89 -8.71
CA ASN A 29 1.71 6.70 -8.19
C ASN A 29 1.17 8.05 -7.74
N GLN A 30 1.67 8.52 -6.60
CA GLN A 30 1.29 9.81 -6.02
C GLN A 30 2.52 10.47 -5.42
N THR A 31 2.65 11.78 -5.60
CA THR A 31 3.66 12.57 -4.88
C THR A 31 3.08 13.06 -3.56
N VAL A 32 3.72 12.70 -2.46
CA VAL A 32 3.35 13.11 -1.09
C VAL A 32 4.58 13.76 -0.48
N ASP A 33 4.43 15.00 0.00
CA ASP A 33 5.54 15.78 0.59
C ASP A 33 6.80 15.84 -0.30
N GLY A 34 6.60 15.95 -1.62
CA GLY A 34 7.68 15.97 -2.61
C GLY A 34 8.32 14.61 -2.93
N THR A 35 7.88 13.53 -2.29
CA THR A 35 8.36 12.16 -2.55
C THR A 35 7.39 11.40 -3.43
N LEU A 36 7.86 10.83 -4.55
CA LEU A 36 7.04 9.95 -5.38
C LEU A 36 6.86 8.59 -4.70
N MET A 37 5.61 8.20 -4.49
CA MET A 37 5.23 6.94 -3.84
C MET A 37 4.39 6.09 -4.79
N ALA A 38 4.54 4.77 -4.69
CA ALA A 38 3.63 3.81 -5.29
C ALA A 38 2.57 3.43 -4.25
N ILE A 39 1.29 3.48 -4.63
CA ILE A 39 0.16 3.25 -3.73
C ILE A 39 -0.47 1.91 -4.06
N THR A 40 -0.66 1.05 -3.05
CA THR A 40 -1.30 -0.26 -3.21
C THR A 40 -2.81 -0.13 -3.35
N PRO A 41 -3.48 -1.06 -4.05
CA PRO A 41 -4.89 -0.92 -4.37
C PRO A 41 -5.83 -1.07 -3.18
N THR A 42 -5.54 -1.96 -2.23
CA THR A 42 -6.53 -2.39 -1.22
C THR A 42 -6.51 -1.51 0.02
N TYR A 43 -5.34 -1.41 0.66
CA TYR A 43 -5.10 -0.76 1.94
C TYR A 43 -4.35 0.57 1.78
N GLN A 44 -4.13 1.03 0.55
CA GLN A 44 -3.50 2.31 0.24
C GLN A 44 -2.13 2.48 0.91
N LEU A 45 -1.37 1.38 1.01
CA LEU A 45 0.00 1.39 1.51
C LEU A 45 0.87 2.24 0.59
N GLN A 46 1.79 3.00 1.18
CA GLN A 46 2.63 3.92 0.42
C GLN A 46 4.05 3.38 0.37
N VAL A 47 4.49 2.96 -0.81
CA VAL A 47 5.81 2.36 -1.03
C VAL A 47 6.72 3.37 -1.71
N TYR A 48 7.88 3.65 -1.11
CA TYR A 48 8.83 4.64 -1.64
C TYR A 48 10.27 4.22 -1.41
N MET A 49 11.17 4.68 -2.29
CA MET A 49 12.59 4.43 -2.19
C MET A 49 13.21 5.38 -1.16
N VAL A 50 14.17 4.91 -0.36
CA VAL A 50 14.94 5.79 0.53
C VAL A 50 15.99 6.57 -0.27
N ALA A 51 16.41 7.74 0.21
CA ALA A 51 17.34 8.61 -0.51
C ALA A 51 18.74 8.00 -0.73
N SER A 52 19.16 7.06 0.11
CA SER A 52 20.45 6.36 -0.01
C SER A 52 20.25 4.87 0.29
N PRO A 53 19.75 4.09 -0.69
CA PRO A 53 19.39 2.70 -0.46
C PRO A 53 20.64 1.84 -0.24
N THR A 54 20.51 0.87 0.66
CA THR A 54 21.49 -0.20 0.90
C THR A 54 20.81 -1.55 0.70
N GLU A 55 21.59 -2.62 0.63
CA GLU A 55 21.04 -3.97 0.54
C GLU A 55 20.07 -4.31 1.68
N THR A 56 20.33 -3.77 2.88
CA THR A 56 19.50 -4.02 4.07
C THR A 56 18.31 -3.09 4.20
N VAL A 57 18.40 -1.86 3.66
CA VAL A 57 17.33 -0.87 3.67
C VAL A 57 17.23 -0.24 2.29
N TRP A 58 16.38 -0.82 1.45
CA TRP A 58 16.21 -0.41 0.06
C TRP A 58 15.07 0.58 -0.14
N ALA A 59 13.97 0.34 0.57
CA ALA A 59 12.74 1.10 0.46
C ALA A 59 11.97 1.06 1.78
N LYS A 60 10.90 1.85 1.85
CA LYS A 60 9.99 1.91 2.98
C LYS A 60 8.55 1.72 2.52
N ILE A 61 7.76 1.15 3.43
CA ILE A 61 6.31 1.04 3.29
C ILE A 61 5.67 1.81 4.45
N ASN A 62 4.88 2.83 4.15
CA ASN A 62 3.99 3.43 5.14
C ASN A 62 2.68 2.65 5.14
N ILE A 63 2.27 2.24 6.33
CA ILE A 63 1.05 1.50 6.62
C ILE A 63 0.13 2.46 7.37
N PRO A 64 -0.94 2.99 6.73
CA PRO A 64 -1.97 3.72 7.45
C PRO A 64 -2.59 2.82 8.53
N VAL A 65 -2.80 3.36 9.72
CA VAL A 65 -3.46 2.67 10.84
C VAL A 65 -4.58 3.54 11.39
N ASP A 66 -5.59 2.91 11.96
CA ASP A 66 -6.64 3.64 12.66
C ASP A 66 -6.10 4.21 13.97
N ARG A 67 -6.56 5.41 14.36
CA ARG A 67 -6.11 6.02 15.62
C ARG A 67 -6.47 5.16 16.84
N ASP A 68 -7.58 4.45 16.77
CA ASP A 68 -8.04 3.53 17.82
C ASP A 68 -7.18 2.25 17.92
N GLN A 69 -6.37 1.97 16.90
CA GLN A 69 -5.42 0.86 16.87
C GLN A 69 -4.12 1.17 17.62
N LEU A 70 -3.74 2.44 17.70
CA LEU A 70 -2.46 2.89 18.29
C LEU A 70 -2.25 2.42 19.74
N PRO A 71 -3.25 2.45 20.65
CA PRO A 71 -3.09 1.97 22.02
C PRO A 71 -2.68 0.50 22.10
N GLU A 72 -3.24 -0.37 21.25
CA GLU A 72 -2.84 -1.79 21.20
C GLU A 72 -1.44 -1.94 20.63
N LEU A 73 -1.15 -1.29 19.50
CA LEU A 73 0.20 -1.31 18.90
C LEU A 73 1.28 -0.83 19.88
N HIS A 74 0.96 0.13 20.76
CA HIS A 74 1.89 0.60 21.79
C HIS A 74 2.27 -0.45 22.84
N LYS A 75 1.39 -1.41 23.13
CA LYS A 75 1.70 -2.52 24.06
C LYS A 75 2.78 -3.45 23.50
N HIS A 76 2.97 -3.45 22.19
CA HIS A 76 3.96 -4.26 21.49
C HIS A 76 5.27 -3.51 21.19
N ARG A 77 5.45 -2.29 21.72
CA ARG A 77 6.71 -1.56 21.59
C ARG A 77 7.86 -2.37 22.18
N LYS A 78 8.99 -2.40 21.48
CA LYS A 78 10.23 -3.04 21.96
C LYS A 78 10.80 -2.39 23.21
N SER A 79 10.46 -1.12 23.44
CA SER A 79 10.84 -0.37 24.64
C SER A 79 9.79 0.71 24.89
N PRO A 80 9.46 1.02 26.16
CA PRO A 80 8.48 2.06 26.48
C PRO A 80 8.80 3.43 25.86
N ASN A 81 10.09 3.74 25.72
CA ASN A 81 10.59 5.04 25.26
C ASN A 81 10.81 5.11 23.74
N PHE A 82 10.68 3.99 23.02
CA PHE A 82 10.94 3.95 21.58
C PHE A 82 9.71 3.42 20.82
N PRO A 83 9.22 4.16 19.82
CA PRO A 83 8.01 3.81 19.08
C PRO A 83 8.26 2.72 18.02
N PHE A 84 9.02 1.68 18.35
CA PHE A 84 9.35 0.58 17.44
C PHE A 84 8.63 -0.71 17.81
N ILE A 85 8.04 -1.36 16.82
CA ILE A 85 7.37 -2.66 16.92
C ILE A 85 7.95 -3.66 15.91
N ASP A 86 7.70 -4.94 16.10
CA ASP A 86 7.98 -5.97 15.10
C ASP A 86 6.82 -6.07 14.10
N VAL A 87 7.14 -6.01 12.81
CA VAL A 87 6.17 -6.16 11.70
C VAL A 87 6.61 -7.30 10.81
N GLY A 88 5.72 -8.26 10.55
CA GLY A 88 5.95 -9.31 9.57
C GLY A 88 5.81 -8.77 8.15
N VAL A 89 6.79 -9.02 7.28
CA VAL A 89 6.77 -8.66 5.86
C VAL A 89 6.98 -9.92 5.03
N ASP A 90 5.94 -10.38 4.35
CA ASP A 90 5.98 -11.50 3.41
C ASP A 90 5.72 -10.98 1.98
N VAL A 91 6.71 -11.18 1.11
CA VAL A 91 6.55 -10.95 -0.33
C VAL A 91 6.78 -12.29 -1.04
N ASP A 92 5.73 -12.87 -1.59
CA ASP A 92 5.78 -14.15 -2.30
C ASP A 92 6.56 -15.26 -1.57
N LYS A 93 6.25 -15.48 -0.28
CA LYS A 93 6.85 -16.47 0.62
C LYS A 93 8.25 -16.11 1.12
N TYR A 94 8.78 -14.94 0.76
CA TYR A 94 9.96 -14.38 1.42
C TYR A 94 9.54 -13.57 2.64
N TYR A 95 9.41 -14.28 3.77
CA TYR A 95 9.05 -13.70 5.05
C TYR A 95 10.28 -13.19 5.81
N ARG A 96 10.17 -11.99 6.39
CA ARG A 96 11.04 -11.52 7.48
C ARG A 96 10.25 -10.71 8.48
N THR A 97 10.76 -10.66 9.71
CA THR A 97 10.36 -9.64 10.68
C THR A 97 11.21 -8.39 10.45
N ALA A 98 10.56 -7.26 10.19
CA ALA A 98 11.15 -5.94 10.05
C ALA A 98 10.78 -5.04 11.25
N GLN A 99 11.54 -3.97 11.44
CA GLN A 99 11.22 -2.97 12.46
C GLN A 99 10.24 -1.95 11.88
N GLY A 100 9.06 -1.82 12.51
CA GLY A 100 8.09 -0.79 12.21
C GLY A 100 8.20 0.38 13.17
N HIS A 101 8.24 1.61 12.66
CA HIS A 101 8.22 2.84 13.45
C HIS A 101 6.80 3.40 13.47
N ILE A 102 6.20 3.54 14.66
CA ILE A 102 4.88 4.17 14.83
C ILE A 102 5.01 5.69 14.78
N HIS A 103 4.22 6.33 13.93
CA HIS A 103 4.09 7.78 13.82
C HIS A 103 2.69 8.21 14.28
N ASP A 104 2.56 8.52 15.58
CA ASP A 104 1.27 8.81 16.23
C ASP A 104 0.51 9.98 15.60
N GLU A 105 1.22 11.04 15.25
CA GLU A 105 0.62 12.25 14.68
C GLU A 105 -0.06 11.97 13.33
N ARG A 106 0.58 11.14 12.50
CA ARG A 106 0.15 10.78 11.15
C ARG A 106 -0.71 9.51 11.10
N ALA A 107 -0.87 8.81 12.24
CA ALA A 107 -1.53 7.51 12.32
C ALA A 107 -1.01 6.53 11.25
N LEU A 108 0.31 6.33 11.21
CA LEU A 108 0.94 5.39 10.29
C LEU A 108 2.09 4.63 10.95
N ILE A 109 2.42 3.46 10.41
CA ILE A 109 3.64 2.72 10.72
C ILE A 109 4.55 2.74 9.49
N THR A 110 5.81 3.10 9.66
CA THR A 110 6.81 3.01 8.60
C THR A 110 7.66 1.76 8.78
N VAL A 111 7.72 0.90 7.77
CA VAL A 111 8.51 -0.34 7.79
C VAL A 111 9.58 -0.28 6.71
N GLU A 112 10.81 -0.67 7.07
CA GLU A 112 11.92 -0.80 6.13
C GLU A 112 11.93 -2.16 5.45
N ILE A 113 12.19 -2.18 4.15
CA ILE A 113 12.30 -3.40 3.35
C ILE A 113 13.64 -3.48 2.63
N ASP A 114 14.15 -4.70 2.49
CA ASP A 114 15.44 -4.96 1.86
C ASP A 114 15.33 -5.07 0.32
N ARG A 115 16.48 -5.22 -0.35
CA ARG A 115 16.52 -5.34 -1.81
C ARG A 115 15.69 -6.51 -2.34
N ARG A 116 15.65 -7.64 -1.62
CA ARG A 116 14.93 -8.84 -2.07
C ARG A 116 13.43 -8.65 -1.97
N HIS A 117 12.94 -8.03 -0.89
CA HIS A 117 11.56 -7.60 -0.79
C HIS A 117 11.20 -6.63 -1.91
N TRP A 118 12.03 -5.61 -2.17
CA TRP A 118 11.79 -4.66 -3.27
C TRP A 118 11.68 -5.34 -4.64
N ASP A 119 12.60 -6.24 -4.96
CA ASP A 119 12.56 -6.99 -6.21
C ASP A 119 11.36 -7.94 -6.26
N GLY A 120 10.98 -8.52 -5.12
CA GLY A 120 9.75 -9.30 -4.96
C GLY A 120 8.51 -8.45 -5.22
N LEU A 121 8.43 -7.24 -4.68
CA LEU A 121 7.29 -6.34 -4.88
C LEU A 121 7.07 -6.05 -6.36
N LYS A 122 8.14 -5.92 -7.15
CA LYS A 122 8.06 -5.61 -8.60
C LYS A 122 7.60 -6.77 -9.48
N LYS A 123 7.87 -8.02 -9.08
CA LYS A 123 7.67 -9.21 -9.95
C LYS A 123 6.72 -10.25 -9.36
N GLY A 124 6.36 -10.09 -8.09
CA GLY A 124 5.62 -11.07 -7.35
C GLY A 124 4.12 -10.99 -7.55
N SER A 125 3.39 -11.77 -6.76
CA SER A 125 1.94 -11.89 -6.79
C SER A 125 1.25 -11.28 -5.58
N LYS A 126 1.88 -11.36 -4.40
CA LYS A 126 1.26 -10.98 -3.13
C LYS A 126 2.25 -10.36 -2.15
N LEU A 127 1.78 -9.33 -1.45
CA LEU A 127 2.39 -8.78 -0.24
C LEU A 127 1.47 -9.06 0.95
N ILE A 128 2.05 -9.47 2.08
CA ILE A 128 1.35 -9.59 3.36
C ILE A 128 2.16 -8.83 4.40
N LEU A 129 1.48 -7.93 5.12
CA LEU A 129 2.02 -7.27 6.29
C LEU A 129 1.25 -7.74 7.52
N SER A 130 1.96 -8.14 8.56
CA SER A 130 1.37 -8.61 9.81
C SER A 130 1.82 -7.72 10.96
N LEU A 131 0.87 -7.01 11.57
CA LEU A 131 1.09 -6.18 12.75
C LEU A 131 0.92 -7.01 14.03
N PRO A 132 1.56 -6.62 15.14
CA PRO A 132 1.59 -7.44 16.36
C PRO A 132 0.26 -7.45 17.12
N ASP A 133 -0.68 -6.57 16.78
CA ASP A 133 -2.04 -6.57 17.30
C ASP A 133 -2.98 -7.58 16.60
N GLY A 134 -2.43 -8.39 15.68
CA GLY A 134 -3.17 -9.39 14.91
C GLY A 134 -3.68 -8.92 13.56
N THR A 135 -3.44 -7.65 13.19
CA THR A 135 -3.85 -7.11 11.89
C THR A 135 -3.02 -7.73 10.77
N GLU A 136 -3.68 -8.25 9.73
CA GLU A 136 -3.04 -8.71 8.49
C GLU A 136 -3.54 -7.91 7.29
N LEU A 137 -2.61 -7.28 6.57
CA LEU A 137 -2.88 -6.51 5.35
C LEU A 137 -2.37 -7.31 4.15
N LYS A 138 -3.27 -7.70 3.26
CA LYS A 138 -2.97 -8.57 2.10
C LYS A 138 -3.18 -7.79 0.80
N GLU A 139 -2.10 -7.56 0.07
CA GLU A 139 -2.12 -6.80 -1.17
C GLU A 139 -1.82 -7.67 -2.40
N SER A 140 -2.53 -7.38 -3.49
CA SER A 140 -2.14 -7.89 -4.81
C SER A 140 -0.96 -7.10 -5.35
N LEU A 141 0.04 -7.80 -5.87
CA LEU A 141 1.17 -7.18 -6.59
C LEU A 141 0.91 -7.08 -8.10
N ARG A 142 -0.32 -7.36 -8.57
CA ARG A 142 -0.64 -7.23 -10.00
C ARG A 142 -0.47 -5.77 -10.44
N GLY A 143 0.44 -5.54 -11.38
CA GLY A 143 0.73 -4.21 -11.92
C GLY A 143 1.70 -3.35 -11.09
N SER A 144 2.15 -3.84 -9.94
CA SER A 144 3.09 -3.13 -9.04
C SER A 144 4.40 -2.77 -9.74
N GLY A 145 4.90 -3.63 -10.61
CA GLY A 145 6.20 -3.44 -11.28
C GLY A 145 6.25 -2.19 -12.16
N ALA A 146 5.14 -1.73 -12.72
CA ALA A 146 5.12 -0.47 -13.46
C ALA A 146 5.24 0.73 -12.51
N ALA A 147 4.43 0.72 -11.44
CA ALA A 147 4.39 1.79 -10.44
C ALA A 147 5.73 1.92 -9.66
N LEU A 148 6.31 0.80 -9.25
CA LEU A 148 7.55 0.77 -8.48
C LEU A 148 8.78 1.15 -9.33
N ARG A 149 8.79 0.80 -10.63
CA ARG A 149 9.84 1.30 -11.55
C ARG A 149 9.75 2.79 -11.81
N ALA A 150 8.57 3.40 -11.69
CA ALA A 150 8.44 4.85 -11.76
C ALA A 150 9.07 5.51 -10.52
N VAL A 151 8.85 4.94 -9.33
CA VAL A 151 9.50 5.37 -8.08
C VAL A 151 11.02 5.19 -8.14
N GLU A 152 11.53 4.08 -8.68
CA GLU A 152 12.98 3.79 -8.76
C GLU A 152 13.76 4.78 -9.66
N ARG A 153 13.06 5.51 -10.55
CA ARG A 153 13.66 6.45 -11.52
C ARG A 153 13.51 7.92 -11.15
N HIS A 154 12.72 8.23 -10.12
CA HIS A 154 12.46 9.59 -9.67
C HIS A 154 13.52 10.04 -8.66
#